data_AF-A0A497QUI1-F1
#
_entry.id   AF-A0A497QUI1-F1
#
_cell.length_a   1.000
_cell.length_b   1.000
_cell.length_c   1.000
_cell.angle_alpha   90.00
_cell.angle_beta   90.00
_cell.angle_gamma   90.00
#
_symmetry.space_group_name_H-M   'P 1'
#
loop_
_entity.id
_entity.type
_entity.pdbx_description
1 polymer ?
#
loop_
_entity_poly.entity_id
_entity_poly.type
_entity_poly.pdbx_seq_one_letter_code
_entity_poly.pdbx_strand_id
1 'polypeptide(L)'
;MVKTEMDDPERSYPPRRGKKPYPRRSSYKPKFRGPRRAPHRRSSRPTVYIRKGTLVYLLDILQHGGVDTAGHSWHPIGQVIEIPTFRLLEVNLNKKLIPELKVPQKIIYEGTEESPLGRANKILQYDDLTPTSVTTLVSVVETYVQENEEKFVHFVNTAGPITLKRHSLEVLPGVGKKLMWEIINYREKHPFRSFKEIHENVPGFKPVDIFTKRIIEEISDPDQKHFLFTRYNRRRSENQKEDHRRYQPRDDFRPRS
;
A
#
# COMPACT_ATOMS: atom_id res chain seq x y z
N MET A 1 81.43 -47.80 -38.14
CA MET A 1 80.90 -46.66 -38.91
C MET A 1 79.44 -46.99 -39.24
N VAL A 2 78.49 -46.54 -38.41
CA VAL A 2 77.63 -45.35 -38.58
C VAL A 2 76.39 -45.62 -39.47
N LYS A 3 75.21 -45.57 -38.81
CA LYS A 3 73.87 -45.14 -39.31
C LYS A 3 73.13 -46.06 -40.31
N THR A 4 71.82 -46.28 -40.30
CA THR A 4 70.66 -45.76 -39.55
C THR A 4 69.49 -46.75 -39.73
N GLU A 5 68.53 -46.68 -38.80
CA GLU A 5 67.07 -46.87 -38.96
C GLU A 5 66.47 -48.28 -39.03
N MET A 6 65.64 -48.51 -37.99
CA MET A 6 64.92 -49.70 -37.61
C MET A 6 63.56 -49.79 -38.32
N ASP A 7 63.29 -51.01 -38.79
CA ASP A 7 62.07 -51.80 -38.64
C ASP A 7 60.74 -51.30 -39.23
N ASP A 8 60.30 -52.03 -40.26
CA ASP A 8 58.92 -52.08 -40.73
C ASP A 8 58.56 -53.56 -41.05
N PRO A 9 57.56 -54.18 -40.40
CA PRO A 9 56.99 -55.43 -40.87
C PRO A 9 55.62 -55.21 -41.51
N GLU A 10 55.56 -55.37 -42.82
CA GLU A 10 54.31 -55.52 -43.58
C GLU A 10 53.58 -56.84 -43.27
N ARG A 11 52.25 -56.75 -43.09
CA ARG A 11 51.22 -57.71 -43.52
C ARG A 11 49.85 -57.07 -43.28
N SER A 12 48.82 -57.11 -44.12
CA SER A 12 48.59 -57.51 -45.53
C SER A 12 47.11 -57.21 -45.87
N TYR A 13 46.80 -56.99 -47.16
CA TYR A 13 45.49 -56.95 -47.89
C TYR A 13 44.82 -55.57 -48.16
N PRO A 14 43.95 -55.43 -49.20
CA PRO A 14 44.23 -55.30 -50.64
C PRO A 14 43.48 -54.06 -51.25
N PRO A 15 43.37 -53.84 -52.58
CA PRO A 15 43.23 -52.50 -53.16
C PRO A 15 41.81 -51.90 -53.24
N ARG A 16 41.80 -50.57 -53.37
CA ARG A 16 40.65 -49.66 -53.58
C ARG A 16 39.69 -50.09 -54.69
N ARG A 17 38.38 -50.03 -54.42
CA ARG A 17 37.33 -49.85 -55.45
C ARG A 17 36.60 -48.52 -55.23
N GLY A 18 36.73 -47.63 -56.22
CA GLY A 18 35.71 -46.66 -56.65
C GLY A 18 35.22 -45.62 -55.63
N LYS A 19 35.78 -44.41 -55.72
CA LYS A 19 35.23 -43.19 -55.12
C LYS A 19 33.79 -42.94 -55.62
N LYS A 20 32.80 -42.81 -54.72
CA LYS A 20 31.62 -41.98 -54.98
C LYS A 20 31.89 -40.58 -54.38
N PRO A 21 31.68 -39.49 -55.11
CA PRO A 21 31.95 -38.15 -54.61
C PRO A 21 30.96 -37.79 -53.50
N TYR A 22 31.47 -37.44 -52.32
CA TYR A 22 30.67 -36.77 -51.30
C TYR A 22 30.17 -35.43 -51.85
N PRO A 23 28.88 -35.08 -51.68
CA PRO A 23 28.36 -33.80 -52.15
C PRO A 23 29.04 -32.65 -51.39
N ARG A 24 29.32 -31.58 -52.15
CA ARG A 24 29.98 -30.34 -51.70
C ARG A 24 29.31 -29.79 -50.43
N ARG A 25 30.16 -29.30 -49.51
CA ARG A 25 29.82 -28.47 -48.34
C ARG A 25 28.63 -27.54 -48.64
N SER A 26 27.47 -27.86 -48.09
CA SER A 26 26.43 -26.84 -47.87
C SER A 26 26.90 -25.97 -46.71
N SER A 27 27.16 -24.70 -47.01
CA SER A 27 27.47 -23.67 -46.04
C SER A 27 26.28 -23.47 -45.10
N TYR A 28 26.25 -24.20 -43.99
CA TYR A 28 25.37 -23.90 -42.87
C TYR A 28 25.86 -22.57 -42.25
N LYS A 29 25.31 -21.44 -42.72
CA LYS A 29 25.40 -20.19 -41.96
C LYS A 29 24.62 -20.40 -40.66
N PRO A 30 25.24 -20.29 -39.46
CA PRO A 30 24.48 -20.32 -38.23
C PRO A 30 23.50 -19.14 -38.29
N LYS A 31 22.20 -19.42 -38.22
CA LYS A 31 21.18 -18.38 -38.12
C LYS A 31 21.51 -17.55 -36.89
N PHE A 32 21.92 -16.31 -37.09
CA PHE A 32 22.05 -15.31 -36.03
C PHE A 32 20.73 -15.30 -35.27
N ARG A 33 20.69 -15.92 -34.09
CA ARG A 33 19.60 -15.72 -33.14
C ARG A 33 19.81 -14.29 -32.66
N GLY A 34 19.03 -13.36 -33.22
CA GLY A 34 18.97 -11.99 -32.73
C GLY A 34 18.78 -11.98 -31.21
N PRO A 35 19.13 -10.87 -30.52
CA PRO A 35 19.09 -10.82 -29.06
C PRO A 35 17.73 -11.31 -28.60
N ARG A 36 17.73 -12.36 -27.75
CA ARG A 36 16.50 -12.83 -27.09
C ARG A 36 15.88 -11.59 -26.46
N ARG A 37 14.74 -11.14 -26.99
CA ARG A 37 13.97 -10.04 -26.39
C ARG A 37 13.82 -10.41 -24.92
N ALA A 38 14.40 -9.60 -24.02
CA ALA A 38 14.23 -9.78 -22.60
C ALA A 38 12.73 -9.98 -22.34
N PRO A 39 12.33 -10.97 -21.52
CA PRO A 39 10.92 -11.18 -21.23
C PRO A 39 10.37 -9.84 -20.80
N HIS A 40 9.35 -9.34 -21.52
CA HIS A 40 8.68 -8.10 -21.20
C HIS A 40 8.23 -8.27 -19.75
N ARG A 41 8.95 -7.63 -18.81
CA ARG A 41 8.60 -7.60 -17.40
C ARG A 41 7.30 -6.79 -17.40
N ARG A 42 6.17 -7.45 -17.65
CA ARG A 42 4.86 -6.88 -17.39
C ARG A 42 4.92 -6.66 -15.89
N SER A 43 5.28 -5.44 -15.48
CA SER A 43 4.99 -4.95 -14.16
C SER A 43 3.46 -4.91 -14.08
N SER A 44 2.84 -6.06 -13.84
CA SER A 44 1.47 -6.12 -13.36
C SER A 44 1.54 -5.60 -11.93
N ARG A 45 1.84 -4.30 -11.79
CA ARG A 45 1.59 -3.59 -10.56
C ARG A 45 0.09 -3.76 -10.34
N PRO A 46 -0.33 -4.35 -9.21
CA PRO A 46 -1.73 -4.63 -8.97
C PRO A 46 -2.49 -3.32 -9.16
N THR A 47 -3.48 -3.36 -10.04
CA THR A 47 -4.24 -2.18 -10.41
C THR A 47 -5.09 -1.79 -9.21
N VAL A 48 -4.76 -0.70 -8.53
CA VAL A 48 -5.56 -0.22 -7.42
C VAL A 48 -6.86 0.33 -8.00
N TYR A 49 -7.98 -0.26 -7.60
CA TYR A 49 -9.31 0.14 -8.05
C TYR A 49 -9.95 1.09 -7.03
N ILE A 50 -10.47 2.20 -7.54
CA ILE A 50 -11.38 3.10 -6.82
C ILE A 50 -12.76 2.89 -7.45
N ARG A 51 -13.77 2.64 -6.62
CA ARG A 51 -15.15 2.47 -7.10
C ARG A 51 -15.70 3.82 -7.56
N LYS A 52 -16.42 3.83 -8.69
CA LYS A 52 -17.14 5.03 -9.15
C LYS A 52 -18.18 5.46 -8.11
N GLY A 53 -18.31 6.77 -7.89
CA GLY A 53 -19.15 7.35 -6.85
C GLY A 53 -18.51 7.39 -5.45
N THR A 54 -17.27 6.90 -5.30
CA THR A 54 -16.55 6.99 -4.03
C THR A 54 -16.11 8.42 -3.77
N LEU A 55 -16.35 8.89 -2.54
CA LEU A 55 -15.90 10.20 -2.07
C LEU A 55 -14.42 10.18 -1.73
N VAL A 56 -13.67 11.11 -2.27
CA VAL A 56 -12.24 11.29 -1.99
C VAL A 56 -11.92 12.74 -1.68
N TYR A 57 -10.91 12.98 -0.84
CA TYR A 57 -10.34 14.30 -0.64
C TYR A 57 -8.95 14.36 -1.25
N LEU A 58 -8.72 15.37 -2.09
CA LEU A 58 -7.40 15.69 -2.61
C LEU A 58 -6.56 16.35 -1.52
N LEU A 59 -5.43 15.74 -1.18
CA LEU A 59 -4.53 16.18 -0.11
C LEU A 59 -3.36 17.00 -0.61
N ASP A 60 -2.84 16.69 -1.81
CA ASP A 60 -1.72 17.40 -2.42
C ASP A 60 -1.63 17.10 -3.92
N ILE A 61 -0.99 18.00 -4.67
CA ILE A 61 -0.78 17.94 -6.12
C ILE A 61 0.73 17.98 -6.41
N LEU A 62 1.24 16.91 -7.00
CA LEU A 62 2.66 16.77 -7.35
C LEU A 62 2.80 16.83 -8.88
N GLN A 63 3.01 18.04 -9.40
CA GLN A 63 2.98 18.33 -10.84
C GLN A 63 4.08 17.63 -11.65
N HIS A 64 5.21 17.31 -11.03
CA HIS A 64 6.37 16.70 -11.70
C HIS A 64 6.55 15.20 -11.42
N GLY A 65 5.54 14.54 -10.83
CA GLY A 65 5.66 13.17 -10.34
C GLY A 65 6.28 13.13 -8.93
N GLY A 66 6.13 11.99 -8.24
CA GLY A 66 6.48 11.83 -6.82
C GLY A 66 7.97 11.97 -6.50
N VAL A 67 8.30 11.88 -5.22
CA VAL A 67 9.67 12.04 -4.68
C VAL A 67 10.63 10.91 -5.10
N ASP A 68 10.12 9.84 -5.73
CA ASP A 68 10.93 8.71 -6.21
C ASP A 68 11.86 9.13 -7.37
N THR A 69 13.16 9.11 -7.09
CA THR A 69 14.25 9.50 -8.00
C THR A 69 14.46 8.55 -9.18
N ALA A 70 13.92 7.33 -9.13
CA ALA A 70 14.15 6.28 -10.11
C ALA A 70 13.08 6.24 -11.21
N GLY A 71 13.11 7.26 -12.09
CA GLY A 71 12.32 7.29 -13.32
C GLY A 71 11.12 8.23 -13.24
N HIS A 72 11.42 9.54 -13.29
CA HIS A 72 10.44 10.62 -13.39
C HIS A 72 9.52 10.38 -14.59
N SER A 73 8.37 9.74 -14.37
CA SER A 73 7.26 9.90 -15.28
C SER A 73 6.75 11.32 -15.05
N TRP A 74 6.91 12.20 -16.04
CA TRP A 74 6.49 13.61 -16.02
C TRP A 74 4.95 13.74 -16.11
N HIS A 75 4.26 12.96 -15.27
CA HIS A 75 2.82 12.90 -15.15
C HIS A 75 2.46 13.42 -13.76
N PRO A 76 1.56 14.40 -13.68
CA PRO A 76 1.12 14.94 -12.42
C PRO A 76 0.36 13.87 -11.66
N ILE A 77 0.71 13.71 -10.39
CA ILE A 77 0.03 12.80 -9.48
C ILE A 77 -0.59 13.60 -8.34
N GLY A 78 -1.64 13.05 -7.74
CA GLY A 78 -2.26 13.58 -6.54
C GLY A 78 -2.21 12.53 -5.44
N GLN A 79 -2.04 12.99 -4.20
CA GLN A 79 -2.28 12.16 -3.03
C GLN A 79 -3.72 12.42 -2.55
N VAL A 80 -4.50 11.36 -2.34
CA VAL A 80 -5.90 11.46 -1.95
C VAL A 80 -6.22 10.54 -0.78
N ILE A 81 -7.25 10.86 -0.01
CA ILE A 81 -7.85 9.97 0.98
C ILE A 81 -9.28 9.59 0.62
N GLU A 82 -9.57 8.30 0.69
CA GLU A 82 -10.90 7.73 0.46
C GLU A 82 -11.77 7.81 1.73
N ILE A 83 -13.00 8.29 1.61
CA ILE A 83 -13.96 8.35 2.72
C ILE A 83 -15.12 7.38 2.45
N PRO A 84 -15.59 6.60 3.45
CA PRO A 84 -15.18 6.59 4.87
C PRO A 84 -14.14 5.50 5.20
N THR A 85 -13.48 4.90 4.20
CA THR A 85 -12.55 3.78 4.44
C THR A 85 -11.17 4.22 4.93
N PHE A 86 -10.86 5.52 4.78
CA PHE A 86 -9.58 6.17 5.08
C PHE A 86 -8.39 5.55 4.33
N ARG A 87 -8.61 5.10 3.09
CA ARG A 87 -7.54 4.59 2.23
C ARG A 87 -6.76 5.76 1.63
N LEU A 88 -5.45 5.77 1.84
CA LEU A 88 -4.55 6.73 1.22
C LEU A 88 -4.13 6.21 -0.16
N LEU A 89 -4.26 7.02 -1.20
CA LEU A 89 -4.03 6.60 -2.58
C LEU A 89 -3.20 7.63 -3.33
N GLU A 90 -2.34 7.14 -4.21
CA GLU A 90 -1.73 7.95 -5.26
C GLU A 90 -2.52 7.78 -6.54
N VAL A 91 -2.98 8.88 -7.13
CA VAL A 91 -3.78 8.89 -8.36
C VAL A 91 -3.14 9.76 -9.42
N ASN A 92 -3.33 9.41 -10.69
CA ASN A 92 -2.95 10.32 -11.78
C ASN A 92 -3.92 11.49 -11.83
N LEU A 93 -3.42 12.68 -12.13
CA LEU A 93 -4.25 13.87 -12.34
C LEU A 93 -4.39 14.17 -13.83
N ASN A 94 -5.56 14.67 -14.22
CA ASN A 94 -5.74 15.19 -15.57
C ASN A 94 -5.03 16.54 -15.69
N LYS A 95 -3.95 16.58 -16.48
CA LYS A 95 -3.12 17.79 -16.72
C LYS A 95 -3.94 19.04 -17.05
N LYS A 96 -5.05 18.89 -17.78
CA LYS A 96 -5.87 20.02 -18.24
C LYS A 96 -6.66 20.68 -17.11
N LEU A 97 -7.03 19.91 -16.08
CA LEU A 97 -7.92 20.35 -15.01
C LEU A 97 -7.18 20.74 -13.71
N ILE A 98 -5.87 20.52 -13.64
CA ILE A 98 -5.04 20.91 -12.48
C ILE A 98 -5.21 22.38 -12.07
N PRO A 99 -5.26 23.37 -12.99
CA PRO A 99 -5.45 24.77 -12.62
C PRO A 99 -6.77 25.06 -11.87
N GLU A 100 -7.76 24.19 -12.01
CA GLU A 100 -9.08 24.31 -11.38
C GLU A 100 -9.15 23.60 -10.02
N LEU A 101 -8.16 22.76 -9.71
CA LEU A 101 -8.11 21.99 -8.47
C LEU A 101 -7.63 22.85 -7.29
N LYS A 102 -8.24 22.60 -6.13
CA LYS A 102 -7.85 23.22 -4.85
C LYS A 102 -7.44 22.13 -3.87
N VAL A 103 -6.65 22.50 -2.86
CA VAL A 103 -6.19 21.58 -1.82
C VAL A 103 -6.51 22.20 -0.45
N PRO A 104 -7.19 21.50 0.46
CA PRO A 104 -7.93 20.26 0.21
C PRO A 104 -9.16 20.49 -0.69
N GLN A 105 -9.57 19.48 -1.44
CA GLN A 105 -10.83 19.49 -2.19
C GLN A 105 -11.55 18.16 -2.11
N LYS A 106 -12.86 18.22 -1.83
CA LYS A 106 -13.79 17.09 -1.81
C LYS A 106 -14.24 16.78 -3.24
N ILE A 107 -13.99 15.57 -3.72
CA ILE A 107 -14.25 15.14 -5.11
C ILE A 107 -14.97 13.78 -5.10
N ILE A 108 -15.96 13.60 -5.97
CA ILE A 108 -16.55 12.29 -6.23
C ILE A 108 -15.76 11.63 -7.36
N TYR A 109 -15.27 10.42 -7.13
CA TYR A 109 -14.51 9.69 -8.14
C TYR A 109 -15.41 9.15 -9.25
N GLU A 110 -15.24 9.65 -10.48
CA GLU A 110 -16.06 9.24 -11.63
C GLU A 110 -15.39 8.15 -12.48
N GLY A 111 -14.06 8.06 -12.46
CA GLY A 111 -13.30 7.11 -13.27
C GLY A 111 -13.49 7.28 -14.77
N THR A 112 -13.65 8.52 -15.22
CA THR A 112 -13.73 8.95 -16.63
C THR A 112 -12.47 9.74 -16.99
N GLU A 113 -12.14 9.86 -18.27
CA GLU A 113 -10.98 10.67 -18.72
C GLU A 113 -11.19 12.17 -18.52
N GLU A 114 -12.46 12.60 -18.47
CA GLU A 114 -12.87 13.98 -18.21
C GLU A 114 -12.82 14.36 -16.71
N SER A 115 -12.68 13.36 -15.83
CA SER A 115 -12.57 13.61 -14.39
C SER A 115 -11.19 14.20 -14.05
N PRO A 116 -11.10 15.08 -13.03
CA PRO A 116 -9.80 15.54 -12.53
C PRO A 116 -8.92 14.40 -12.00
N LEU A 117 -9.53 13.35 -11.47
CA LEU A 117 -8.84 12.19 -10.89
C LEU A 117 -8.90 11.00 -11.83
N GLY A 118 -7.72 10.55 -12.25
CA GLY A 118 -7.54 9.37 -13.10
C GLY A 118 -7.43 8.07 -12.30
N ARG A 119 -6.73 7.10 -12.87
CA ARG A 119 -6.52 5.80 -12.23
C ARG A 119 -5.58 5.92 -11.01
N ALA A 120 -5.83 5.11 -9.99
CA ALA A 120 -4.90 4.95 -8.86
C ALA A 120 -3.66 4.13 -9.24
N ASN A 121 -2.50 4.68 -8.90
CA ASN A 121 -1.19 4.08 -9.15
C ASN A 121 -0.82 3.07 -8.06
N LYS A 122 -0.95 3.48 -6.80
CA LYS A 122 -0.63 2.66 -5.62
C LYS A 122 -1.45 3.09 -4.40
N ILE A 123 -1.52 2.20 -3.43
CA ILE A 123 -2.01 2.52 -2.09
C ILE A 123 -0.81 3.02 -1.28
N LEU A 124 -1.00 4.15 -0.60
CA LEU A 124 0.02 4.79 0.23
C LEU A 124 -0.14 4.35 1.68
N GLN A 125 0.98 4.29 2.39
CA GLN A 125 1.02 4.33 3.84
C GLN A 125 1.14 5.78 4.31
N TYR A 126 0.96 6.00 5.60
CA TYR A 126 1.11 7.33 6.18
C TYR A 126 2.51 7.93 5.93
N ASP A 127 3.56 7.11 6.02
CA ASP A 127 4.94 7.52 5.77
C ASP A 127 5.24 7.85 4.30
N ASP A 128 4.39 7.40 3.36
CA ASP A 128 4.53 7.73 1.94
C ASP A 128 3.90 9.09 1.58
N LEU A 129 3.23 9.75 2.54
CA LEU A 129 2.59 11.05 2.34
C LEU A 129 3.62 12.18 2.31
N THR A 130 3.34 13.20 1.51
CA THR A 130 4.11 14.45 1.56
C THR A 130 3.85 15.20 2.87
N PRO A 131 4.79 16.03 3.36
CA PRO A 131 4.56 16.85 4.55
C PRO A 131 3.31 17.74 4.44
N THR A 132 3.04 18.26 3.23
CA THR A 132 1.82 18.99 2.91
C THR A 132 0.60 18.09 3.07
N SER A 133 0.60 16.89 2.46
CA SER A 133 -0.50 15.94 2.58
C SER A 133 -0.79 15.53 4.02
N VAL A 134 0.24 15.37 4.86
CA VAL A 134 0.08 15.06 6.29
C VAL A 134 -0.67 16.19 7.00
N THR A 135 -0.29 17.44 6.75
CA THR A 135 -0.94 18.60 7.37
C THR A 135 -2.39 18.71 6.89
N THR A 136 -2.61 18.59 5.59
CA THR A 136 -3.94 18.65 4.98
C THR A 136 -4.84 17.50 5.43
N LEU A 137 -4.28 16.30 5.61
CA LEU A 137 -4.99 15.12 6.10
C LEU A 137 -5.62 15.37 7.47
N VAL A 138 -4.91 16.01 8.40
CA VAL A 138 -5.44 16.34 9.73
C VAL A 138 -6.67 17.23 9.60
N SER A 139 -6.59 18.31 8.81
CA SER A 139 -7.72 19.22 8.59
C SER A 139 -8.91 18.56 7.88
N VAL A 140 -8.65 17.66 6.93
CA VAL A 140 -9.70 16.89 6.24
C VAL A 140 -10.41 15.94 7.20
N VAL A 141 -9.66 15.24 8.05
CA VAL A 141 -10.24 14.33 9.06
C VAL A 141 -11.05 15.12 10.09
N GLU A 142 -10.55 16.27 10.54
CA GLU A 142 -11.28 17.16 11.46
C GLU A 142 -12.63 17.60 10.86
N THR A 143 -12.60 18.07 9.60
CA THR A 143 -13.81 18.45 8.86
C THR A 143 -14.77 17.27 8.73
N TYR A 144 -14.26 16.08 8.40
CA TYR A 144 -15.08 14.87 8.31
C TYR A 144 -15.74 14.52 9.65
N VAL A 145 -15.02 14.65 10.78
CA VAL A 145 -15.55 14.38 12.12
C VAL A 145 -16.68 15.34 12.45
N GLN A 146 -16.52 16.63 12.14
CA GLN A 146 -17.55 17.66 12.33
C GLN A 146 -18.78 17.42 11.44
N GLU A 147 -18.58 17.15 10.15
CA GLU A 147 -19.67 16.87 9.20
C GLU A 147 -20.46 15.59 9.55
N ASN A 148 -19.85 14.67 10.31
CA ASN A 148 -20.43 13.36 10.64
C ASN A 148 -20.64 13.19 12.16
N GLU A 149 -20.91 14.28 12.87
CA GLU A 149 -21.10 14.32 14.32
C GLU A 149 -21.98 13.18 14.87
N GLU A 150 -23.12 12.93 14.24
CA GLU A 150 -24.08 11.89 14.65
C GLU A 150 -23.43 10.51 14.80
N LYS A 151 -22.50 10.14 13.91
CA LYS A 151 -21.83 8.83 13.94
C LYS A 151 -20.94 8.69 15.19
N PHE A 152 -20.25 9.77 15.55
CA PHE A 152 -19.33 9.78 16.67
C PHE A 152 -20.07 9.92 18.01
N VAL A 153 -21.12 10.73 18.07
CA VAL A 153 -22.03 10.78 19.21
C VAL A 153 -22.67 9.41 19.45
N HIS A 154 -23.13 8.74 18.39
CA HIS A 154 -23.65 7.38 18.49
C HIS A 154 -22.61 6.40 19.04
N PHE A 155 -21.35 6.50 18.60
CA PHE A 155 -20.25 5.71 19.17
C PHE A 155 -20.09 5.96 20.68
N VAL A 156 -20.09 7.22 21.14
CA VAL A 156 -19.97 7.53 22.58
C VAL A 156 -21.13 6.91 23.37
N ASN A 157 -22.35 6.98 22.85
CA ASN A 157 -23.53 6.43 23.52
C ASN A 157 -23.54 4.90 23.56
N THR A 158 -23.04 4.24 22.52
CA THR A 158 -23.12 2.78 22.36
C THR A 158 -21.83 2.03 22.71
N ALA A 159 -20.71 2.73 22.89
CA ALA A 159 -19.41 2.13 23.16
C ALA A 159 -19.48 1.19 24.38
N GLY A 160 -19.04 -0.06 24.21
CA GLY A 160 -19.02 -1.07 25.26
C GLY A 160 -17.60 -1.53 25.62
N PRO A 161 -17.48 -2.50 26.53
CA PRO A 161 -16.22 -3.15 26.86
C PRO A 161 -15.65 -3.93 25.66
N ILE A 162 -14.34 -3.79 25.40
CA ILE A 162 -13.62 -4.64 24.42
C ILE A 162 -13.20 -5.95 25.08
N THR A 163 -12.72 -5.86 26.32
CA THR A 163 -12.35 -7.01 27.16
C THR A 163 -12.85 -6.75 28.58
N LEU A 164 -12.76 -7.75 29.46
CA LEU A 164 -13.14 -7.63 30.87
C LEU A 164 -12.44 -6.47 31.61
N LYS A 165 -11.25 -6.06 31.15
CA LYS A 165 -10.43 -5.02 31.81
C LYS A 165 -10.29 -3.72 31.00
N ARG A 166 -10.84 -3.65 29.78
CA ARG A 166 -10.61 -2.52 28.86
C ARG A 166 -11.87 -2.15 28.10
N HIS A 167 -12.26 -0.88 28.18
CA HIS A 167 -13.39 -0.30 27.47
C HIS A 167 -13.02 0.29 26.10
N SER A 168 -13.99 0.39 25.18
CA SER A 168 -13.76 0.99 23.86
C SER A 168 -13.44 2.48 23.93
N LEU A 169 -14.00 3.19 24.90
CA LEU A 169 -13.69 4.61 25.13
C LEU A 169 -12.24 4.83 25.58
N GLU A 170 -11.63 3.88 26.30
CA GLU A 170 -10.21 3.96 26.72
C GLU A 170 -9.23 3.78 25.57
N VAL A 171 -9.71 3.39 24.38
CA VAL A 171 -8.89 3.32 23.17
C VAL A 171 -8.70 4.71 22.56
N LEU A 172 -9.54 5.68 22.92
CA LEU A 172 -9.42 7.04 22.45
C LEU A 172 -8.24 7.76 23.15
N PRO A 173 -7.43 8.54 22.41
CA PRO A 173 -6.28 9.22 22.97
C PRO A 173 -6.70 10.26 24.02
N GLY A 174 -6.05 10.22 25.18
CA GLY A 174 -6.36 11.10 26.30
C GLY A 174 -7.55 10.68 27.17
N VAL A 175 -8.26 9.59 26.82
CA VAL A 175 -9.38 9.08 27.62
C VAL A 175 -8.91 7.99 28.58
N GLY A 176 -8.65 8.38 29.83
CA GLY A 176 -8.36 7.45 30.92
C GLY A 176 -9.62 6.94 31.62
N LYS A 177 -9.44 6.09 32.64
CA LYS A 177 -10.55 5.51 33.44
C LYS A 177 -11.48 6.56 34.04
N LYS A 178 -10.93 7.67 34.56
CA LYS A 178 -11.72 8.75 35.15
C LYS A 178 -12.70 9.34 34.14
N LEU A 179 -12.19 9.78 32.99
CA LEU A 179 -12.99 10.41 31.93
C LEU A 179 -13.98 9.40 31.31
N MET A 180 -13.55 8.15 31.14
CA MET A 180 -14.43 7.06 30.70
C MET A 180 -15.65 6.92 31.63
N TRP A 181 -15.44 6.86 32.96
CA TRP A 181 -16.54 6.73 33.92
C TRP A 181 -17.45 7.95 33.92
N GLU A 182 -16.91 9.16 33.76
CA GLU A 182 -17.73 10.38 33.61
C GLU A 182 -18.69 10.28 32.42
N ILE A 183 -18.19 9.81 31.27
CA ILE A 183 -19.00 9.59 30.06
C ILE A 183 -20.07 8.51 30.30
N ILE A 184 -19.69 7.37 30.90
CA ILE A 184 -20.62 6.25 31.16
C ILE A 184 -21.73 6.69 32.12
N ASN A 185 -21.37 7.32 33.24
CA ASN A 185 -22.32 7.76 34.26
C ASN A 185 -23.31 8.80 33.72
N TYR A 186 -22.89 9.64 32.77
CA TYR A 186 -23.78 10.61 32.13
C TYR A 186 -24.74 9.92 31.16
N ARG A 187 -24.21 9.12 30.22
CA ARG A 187 -25.03 8.50 29.17
C ARG A 187 -26.06 7.50 29.70
N GLU A 188 -25.79 6.89 30.85
CA GLU A 188 -26.76 6.02 31.56
C GLU A 188 -27.99 6.78 32.03
N LYS A 189 -27.87 8.08 32.30
CA LYS A 189 -28.99 8.96 32.65
C LYS A 189 -29.64 9.51 31.38
N HIS A 190 -28.83 10.11 30.52
CA HIS A 190 -29.29 10.75 29.29
C HIS A 190 -28.29 10.53 28.15
N PRO A 191 -28.69 9.93 27.01
CA PRO A 191 -27.78 9.79 25.87
C PRO A 191 -27.46 11.15 25.26
N PHE A 192 -26.20 11.35 24.88
CA PHE A 192 -25.75 12.57 24.24
C PHE A 192 -26.40 12.74 22.86
N ARG A 193 -26.74 13.97 22.49
CA ARG A 193 -27.28 14.31 21.16
C ARG A 193 -26.27 15.04 20.28
N SER A 194 -25.28 15.70 20.89
CA SER A 194 -24.30 16.52 20.17
C SER A 194 -22.91 16.52 20.81
N PHE A 195 -21.89 16.91 20.05
CA PHE A 195 -20.55 17.19 20.54
C PHE A 195 -20.54 18.32 21.57
N LYS A 196 -21.40 19.32 21.38
CA LYS A 196 -21.56 20.42 22.33
C LYS A 196 -22.02 19.90 23.69
N GLU A 197 -23.05 19.05 23.71
CA GLU A 197 -23.56 18.45 24.93
C GLU A 197 -22.51 17.57 25.63
N ILE A 198 -21.73 16.80 24.86
CA ILE A 198 -20.62 16.02 25.43
C ILE A 198 -19.61 16.94 26.11
N HIS A 199 -19.20 18.02 25.43
CA HIS A 199 -18.20 18.94 25.97
C HIS A 199 -18.71 19.72 27.19
N GLU A 200 -19.99 20.09 27.23
CA GLU A 200 -20.58 20.80 28.39
C GLU A 200 -20.67 19.93 29.64
N ASN A 201 -21.03 18.64 29.47
CA ASN A 201 -21.22 17.72 30.60
C ASN A 201 -19.94 16.98 30.99
N VAL A 202 -19.02 16.80 30.04
CA VAL A 202 -17.71 16.18 30.24
C VAL A 202 -16.62 17.10 29.66
N PRO A 203 -16.26 18.20 30.35
CA PRO A 203 -15.33 19.21 29.83
C PRO A 203 -13.94 18.70 29.46
N GLY A 204 -13.52 17.59 30.07
CA GLY A 204 -12.25 16.93 29.74
C GLY A 204 -12.27 16.19 28.39
N PHE A 205 -13.45 15.95 27.81
CA PHE A 205 -13.62 15.25 26.55
C PHE A 205 -13.87 16.25 25.43
N LYS A 206 -12.85 16.47 24.58
CA LYS A 206 -12.93 17.29 23.36
C LYS A 206 -13.22 16.38 22.16
N PRO A 207 -14.48 16.21 21.72
CA PRO A 207 -14.85 15.13 20.79
C PRO A 207 -14.09 15.22 19.47
N VAL A 208 -14.08 16.41 18.84
CA VAL A 208 -13.46 16.63 17.53
C VAL A 208 -11.97 16.31 17.57
N ASP A 209 -11.23 16.87 18.54
CA ASP A 209 -9.79 16.64 18.69
C ASP A 209 -9.47 15.16 18.95
N ILE A 210 -10.21 14.53 19.87
CA ILE A 210 -9.96 13.15 20.29
C ILE A 210 -10.24 12.17 19.14
N PHE A 211 -11.36 12.32 18.43
CA PHE A 211 -11.68 11.47 17.28
C PHE A 211 -10.75 11.70 16.12
N THR A 212 -10.38 12.95 15.83
CA THR A 212 -9.41 13.28 14.78
C THR A 212 -8.07 12.62 15.06
N LYS A 213 -7.53 12.80 16.27
CA LYS A 213 -6.28 12.14 16.69
C LYS A 213 -6.39 10.62 16.60
N ARG A 214 -7.51 10.04 17.03
CA ARG A 214 -7.71 8.59 16.97
C ARG A 214 -7.68 8.06 15.53
N ILE A 215 -8.35 8.73 14.61
CA ILE A 215 -8.38 8.34 13.19
C ILE A 215 -6.97 8.45 12.62
N ILE A 216 -6.24 9.52 12.92
CA ILE A 216 -4.84 9.69 12.46
C ILE A 216 -3.94 8.59 13.02
N GLU A 217 -4.02 8.27 14.31
CA GLU A 217 -3.30 7.14 14.92
C GLU A 217 -3.61 5.81 14.22
N GLU A 218 -4.87 5.56 13.88
CA GLU A 218 -5.28 4.34 13.17
C GLU A 218 -4.78 4.29 11.72
N ILE A 219 -4.59 5.44 11.07
CA ILE A 219 -4.02 5.53 9.72
C ILE A 219 -2.50 5.38 9.77
N SER A 220 -1.83 5.97 10.77
CA SER A 220 -0.37 6.02 10.86
C SER A 220 0.24 4.76 11.46
N ASP A 221 -0.43 4.11 12.42
CA ASP A 221 0.08 2.93 13.11
C ASP A 221 -0.54 1.64 12.52
N PRO A 222 0.21 0.88 11.69
CA PRO A 222 -0.26 -0.38 11.14
C PRO A 222 -0.35 -1.52 12.18
N ASP A 223 0.35 -1.39 13.31
CA ASP A 223 0.40 -2.41 14.37
C ASP A 223 -0.72 -2.21 15.41
N GLN A 224 -1.56 -1.20 15.21
CA GLN A 224 -2.69 -0.91 16.08
C GLN A 224 -3.62 -2.13 16.19
N LYS A 225 -3.89 -2.55 17.43
CA LYS A 225 -4.64 -3.80 17.68
C LYS A 225 -6.15 -3.63 17.52
N HIS A 226 -6.64 -2.41 17.73
CA HIS A 226 -8.07 -2.09 17.72
C HIS A 226 -8.32 -0.90 16.79
N PHE A 227 -8.88 -1.19 15.62
CA PHE A 227 -9.36 -0.17 14.68
C PHE A 227 -10.83 0.10 14.96
N LEU A 228 -11.17 1.35 15.29
CA LEU A 228 -12.55 1.78 15.55
C LEU A 228 -13.18 2.39 14.31
N PHE A 229 -12.40 3.16 13.53
CA PHE A 229 -12.92 4.01 12.46
C PHE A 229 -12.36 3.65 11.09
N THR A 230 -11.12 3.17 11.04
CA THR A 230 -10.49 2.76 9.77
C THR A 230 -10.73 1.28 9.49
N ARG A 231 -11.01 0.93 8.23
CA ARG A 231 -11.23 -0.48 7.81
C ARG A 231 -10.03 -1.10 7.10
N TYR A 232 -9.09 -0.27 6.65
CA TYR A 232 -8.11 -0.65 5.64
C TYR A 232 -6.96 -1.52 6.17
N ASN A 233 -6.61 -1.44 7.46
CA ASN A 233 -5.44 -2.14 7.99
C ASN A 233 -5.66 -3.62 8.37
N ARG A 234 -6.86 -4.17 8.21
CA ARG A 234 -7.14 -5.55 8.66
C ARG A 234 -6.41 -6.64 7.86
N ARG A 235 -6.04 -6.37 6.60
CA ARG A 235 -5.51 -7.40 5.67
C ARG A 235 -3.98 -7.55 5.67
N ARG A 236 -3.23 -6.65 6.31
CA ARG A 236 -1.74 -6.70 6.25
C ARG A 236 -1.09 -7.32 7.48
N SER A 237 -1.69 -7.12 8.66
CA SER A 237 -1.19 -7.70 9.92
C SER A 237 -1.31 -9.23 9.97
N GLU A 238 -2.19 -9.84 9.16
CA GLU A 238 -2.23 -11.30 8.95
C GLU A 238 -1.04 -11.77 8.10
N ASN A 239 -0.74 -11.07 7.00
CA ASN A 239 0.35 -11.45 6.09
C ASN A 239 1.75 -11.22 6.69
N GLN A 240 1.96 -10.16 7.49
CA GLN A 240 3.26 -9.92 8.15
C GLN A 240 3.54 -10.92 9.28
N LYS A 241 2.51 -11.44 9.96
CA LYS A 241 2.67 -12.51 10.97
C LYS A 241 3.06 -13.86 10.33
N GLU A 242 2.61 -14.13 9.11
CA GLU A 242 3.04 -15.31 8.35
C GLU A 242 4.50 -15.21 7.90
N ASP A 243 4.95 -14.04 7.44
CA ASP A 243 6.34 -13.83 7.03
C ASP A 243 7.33 -13.89 8.21
N HIS A 244 6.97 -13.34 9.38
CA HIS A 244 7.80 -13.47 10.58
C HIS A 244 7.90 -14.92 11.10
N ARG A 245 6.85 -15.74 10.97
CA ARG A 245 6.92 -17.18 11.29
C ARG A 245 7.80 -17.96 10.31
N ARG A 246 7.90 -17.53 9.05
CA ARG A 246 8.81 -18.12 8.06
C ARG A 246 10.28 -17.79 8.30
N TYR A 247 10.56 -16.69 8.98
CA TYR A 247 11.92 -16.18 9.22
C TYR A 247 12.41 -16.36 10.66
N GLN A 248 11.73 -17.15 11.49
CA GLN A 248 12.36 -17.66 12.71
C GLN A 248 13.34 -18.77 12.31
N PRO A 249 14.64 -18.64 12.60
CA PRO A 249 15.57 -19.75 12.47
C PRO A 249 15.00 -20.93 13.25
N ARG A 250 14.85 -22.09 12.62
CA ARG A 250 14.54 -23.31 13.37
C ARG A 250 15.74 -23.55 14.30
N ASP A 251 15.52 -23.50 15.61
CA ASP A 251 16.49 -23.86 16.65
C ASP A 251 16.75 -25.38 16.66
N ASP A 252 17.02 -25.97 15.49
CA ASP A 252 17.19 -27.41 15.29
C ASP A 252 18.65 -27.80 15.01
N PHE A 253 19.63 -26.97 15.38
CA PHE A 253 21.03 -27.38 15.45
C PHE A 253 21.42 -27.74 16.89
N ARG A 254 20.90 -28.87 17.38
CA ARG A 254 21.60 -29.63 18.43
C ARG A 254 22.51 -30.64 17.73
N PRO A 255 23.84 -30.52 17.82
CA PRO A 255 24.72 -31.56 17.33
C PRO A 255 24.47 -32.83 18.16
N ARG A 256 24.14 -33.93 17.47
CA ARG A 256 24.07 -35.24 18.12
C ARG A 256 25.50 -35.67 18.46
N SER A 257 25.75 -35.84 19.75
CA SER A 257 26.90 -36.52 20.34
C SER A 257 26.87 -38.02 20.07
#